data_AF-A0A936UQ78-F1
#
_entry.id   AF-A0A936UQ78-F1
#
_cell.length_a   1.000
_cell.length_b   1.000
_cell.length_c   1.000
_cell.angle_alpha   90.00
_cell.angle_beta   90.00
_cell.angle_gamma   90.00
#
_symmetry.space_group_name_H-M   'P 1'
#
loop_
_entity.id
_entity.type
_entity.pdbx_description
1 polymer ?
#
loop_
_entity_poly.entity_id
_entity_poly.type
_entity_poly.pdbx_seq_one_letter_code
_entity_poly.pdbx_strand_id
1 'polypeptide(L)' 'MELHEVMRTTFAAREYTGAPLPDAVLYRILDDARFAPSGGNRQGNRVIIVKNRVFPNHGG' A
#
# COMPACT_ATOMS: atom_id res chain seq x y z
N MET A 1 -4.55 -16.30 11.82
CA MET A 1 -3.13 -16.16 12.19
C MET A 1 -3.00 -15.07 13.21
N GLU A 2 -2.13 -15.26 14.17
CA GLU A 2 -1.82 -14.25 15.18
C GLU A 2 -0.86 -13.20 14.62
N LEU A 3 -0.89 -11.96 15.15
CA LEU A 3 -0.06 -10.86 14.66
C LEU A 3 1.44 -11.22 14.62
N HIS A 4 1.93 -11.91 15.66
CA HIS A 4 3.32 -12.36 15.74
C HIS A 4 3.70 -13.32 14.61
N GLU A 5 2.79 -14.22 14.22
CA GLU A 5 3.01 -15.17 13.12
C GLU A 5 3.06 -14.43 11.78
N VAL A 6 2.14 -13.49 11.55
CA VAL A 6 2.10 -12.67 10.34
C VAL A 6 3.41 -11.88 10.19
N MET A 7 3.87 -11.22 11.25
CA MET A 7 5.10 -10.42 11.23
C MET A 7 6.35 -11.23 10.83
N ARG A 8 6.42 -12.51 11.19
CA ARG A 8 7.60 -13.36 10.92
C ARG A 8 7.54 -14.12 9.59
N THR A 9 6.36 -14.22 9.00
CA THR A 9 6.13 -15.03 7.79
C THR A 9 5.71 -14.20 6.57
N THR A 10 5.62 -12.86 6.72
CA THR A 10 5.28 -11.96 5.61
C THR A 10 6.28 -12.12 4.45
N PHE A 11 5.78 -12.56 3.30
CA PHE A 11 6.58 -12.76 2.08
C PHE A 11 6.58 -11.51 1.18
N ALA A 12 7.59 -11.39 0.31
CA ALA A 12 7.66 -10.32 -0.69
C ALA A 12 7.11 -10.80 -2.05
N ALA A 13 5.82 -10.54 -2.30
CA ALA A 13 5.14 -10.91 -3.54
C ALA A 13 5.75 -10.21 -4.78
N ARG A 14 5.91 -10.97 -5.88
CA ARG A 14 6.39 -10.46 -7.18
C ARG A 14 5.46 -10.78 -8.35
N GLU A 15 4.41 -11.56 -8.11
CA GLU A 15 3.38 -11.93 -9.08
C GLU A 15 2.01 -11.56 -8.51
N TYR A 16 1.15 -10.94 -9.32
CA TYR A 16 -0.15 -10.41 -8.89
C TYR A 16 -1.23 -10.82 -9.90
N THR A 17 -2.46 -10.98 -9.42
CA THR A 17 -3.60 -11.44 -10.24
C THR A 17 -4.09 -10.42 -11.27
N GLY A 18 -3.69 -9.16 -11.14
CA GLY A 18 -4.21 -8.05 -11.96
C GLY A 18 -5.62 -7.57 -11.55
N ALA A 19 -6.25 -8.20 -10.56
CA ALA A 19 -7.54 -7.75 -10.03
C ALA A 19 -7.38 -6.39 -9.31
N PRO A 20 -8.33 -5.46 -9.48
CA PRO A 20 -8.25 -4.17 -8.80
C PRO A 20 -8.42 -4.34 -7.28
N LEU A 21 -7.72 -3.51 -6.51
CA LEU A 21 -7.92 -3.41 -5.07
C LEU A 21 -9.13 -2.50 -4.78
N PRO A 22 -10.17 -2.96 -4.04
CA PRO A 22 -11.28 -2.10 -3.67
C PRO A 22 -10.86 -0.92 -2.79
N ASP A 23 -11.47 0.24 -3.02
CA ASP A 23 -11.13 1.48 -2.32
C ASP A 23 -11.28 1.37 -0.80
N ALA A 24 -12.32 0.71 -0.31
CA ALA A 24 -12.53 0.50 1.12
C ALA A 24 -11.37 -0.27 1.78
N VAL A 25 -10.78 -1.23 1.08
CA VAL A 25 -9.62 -1.98 1.58
C VAL A 25 -8.39 -1.09 1.61
N LEU A 26 -8.18 -0.29 0.56
CA LEU A 26 -7.10 0.69 0.51
C LEU A 26 -7.19 1.70 1.66
N TYR A 27 -8.38 2.25 1.93
CA TYR A 27 -8.59 3.18 3.03
C TYR A 27 -8.31 2.54 4.38
N ARG A 28 -8.76 1.31 4.62
CA ARG A 28 -8.47 0.59 5.87
C ARG A 28 -6.97 0.43 6.09
N ILE A 29 -6.21 0.05 5.07
CA ILE A 29 -4.75 -0.09 5.17
C ILE A 29 -4.09 1.24 5.59
N LEU A 30 -4.53 2.36 5.00
CA LEU A 30 -3.99 3.67 5.32
C LEU A 30 -4.43 4.18 6.69
N ASP A 31 -5.66 3.87 7.12
CA ASP A 31 -6.17 4.19 8.45
C ASP A 31 -5.39 3.43 9.54
N ASP A 32 -5.05 2.16 9.32
CA ASP A 32 -4.19 1.40 10.23
C ASP A 32 -2.75 1.96 10.25
N ALA A 33 -2.21 2.30 9.08
CA ALA A 33 -0.83 2.77 8.94
C ALA A 33 -0.55 4.10 9.66
N ARG A 34 -1.54 4.98 9.84
CA ARG A 34 -1.33 6.29 10.49
C ARG A 34 -1.00 6.21 11.97
N PHE A 35 -1.22 5.05 12.60
CA PHE A 35 -0.87 4.80 14.00
C PHE A 35 0.59 4.38 14.19
N ALA A 36 1.36 4.21 13.11
CA ALA A 36 2.79 4.00 13.22
C ALA A 36 3.46 5.20 13.93
N PRO A 37 4.41 4.95 14.86
CA PRO A 37 5.11 6.04 15.52
C PRO A 37 5.86 6.89 14.50
N SER A 38 5.82 8.21 14.68
CA SER A 38 6.59 9.16 13.86
C SER A 38 7.41 10.08 14.77
N GLY A 39 8.62 10.43 14.34
CA GLY A 39 9.53 11.24 15.13
C GLY A 39 8.90 12.57 15.53
N GLY A 40 8.73 12.82 16.83
CA GLY A 40 8.05 14.00 17.37
C GLY A 40 6.57 14.10 16.97
N ASN A 41 5.92 12.99 16.64
CA ASN A 41 4.56 12.92 16.10
C ASN A 41 4.33 13.81 14.86
N ARG A 42 5.38 14.07 14.08
CA ARG A 42 5.29 14.99 12.94
C ARG A 42 4.47 14.44 11.78
N GLN A 43 4.31 13.12 11.69
CA GLN A 43 3.62 12.46 10.57
C GLN A 43 4.15 12.98 9.21
N GLY A 44 5.49 13.05 9.08
CA GLY A 44 6.17 13.61 7.91
C GLY A 44 6.09 12.75 6.64
N ASN A 45 5.14 11.83 6.59
CA ASN A 45 4.90 10.90 5.51
C ASN A 45 3.83 11.45 4.54
N ARG A 46 4.04 11.22 3.25
CA ARG A 46 3.07 11.53 2.18
C ARG A 46 2.86 10.27 1.34
N VAL A 47 1.61 9.85 1.20
CA VAL A 47 1.24 8.68 0.39
C VAL A 47 0.61 9.16 -0.91
N ILE A 48 1.03 8.60 -2.04
CA ILE A 48 0.46 8.86 -3.37
C ILE A 48 -0.08 7.54 -3.91
N ILE A 49 -1.36 7.53 -4.27
CA ILE A 49 -2.01 6.35 -4.84
C ILE A 49 -1.99 6.46 -6.36
N VAL A 50 -1.34 5.50 -7.02
CA VAL A 50 -1.31 5.38 -8.49
C VAL A 50 -2.22 4.22 -8.89
N LYS A 51 -3.38 4.54 -9.47
CA LYS A 51 -4.33 3.53 -9.98
C LYS A 51 -4.27 3.34 -11.49
N ASN A 52 -3.99 4.42 -12.22
CA ASN A 52 -4.05 4.44 -13.67
C ASN A 52 -2.65 4.45 -14.26
N ARG A 53 -2.42 3.57 -15.23
CA ARG A 53 -1.23 3.59 -16.07
C ARG A 53 -1.56 4.42 -17.31
N VAL A 54 -0.98 5.63 -17.40
CA VAL A 54 -0.95 6.35 -18.67
C VAL A 54 0.26 5.82 -19.42
N PHE A 55 0.04 5.06 -20.49
CA PHE A 55 1.11 4.79 -21.44
C PHE A 55 1.29 6.05 -22.29
N PRO A 56 2.50 6.64 -22.38
CA PRO A 56 2.75 7.64 -23.41
C PRO A 56 2.53 6.96 -24.77
N ASN A 57 1.60 7.50 -25.56
CA ASN A 57 1.46 7.12 -26.96
C ASN A 57 2.74 7.54 -27.69
N HIS A 58 3.70 6.62 -27.80
CA HIS A 58 4.77 6.72 -28.80
C HIS A 58 4.19 6.25 -30.14
N GLY A 59 3.28 7.06 -30.70
CA GLY A 59 2.90 6.96 -32.10
C GLY A 59 4.04 7.54 -32.95
N GLY A 60 4.54 6.74 -33.88
CA GLY A 60 5.37 7.21 -34.99
C GLY A 60 4.57 8.00 -36.02
#